data_AF-A0A1B9JJD6-F1
#
_entry.id   AF-A0A1B9JJD6-F1
#
_cell.length_a   1.000
_cell.length_b   1.000
_cell.length_c   1.000
_cell.angle_alpha   90.00
_cell.angle_beta   90.00
_cell.angle_gamma   90.00
#
_symmetry.space_group_name_H-M   'P 1'
#
loop_
_entity.id
_entity.type
_entity.pdbx_description
1 polymer ?
#
loop_
_entity_poly.entity_id
_entity_poly.type
_entity_poly.pdbx_seq_one_letter_code
_entity_poly.pdbx_strand_id
1 'polypeptide(L)'
;MLELENILNNVTEMLQTLSEILQTEQQILIDNKLINQLPDIIDRKSQLLIELKLLDEKRVKLSQKLNMQPPYSENPTVAAQWQSITDTTKLLANINRDNGLIIENRMNMTEQSINYLKNLNNPAVYTNNGYQQTEVISSKRAKV
;
A
#
# COMPACT_ATOMS: atom_id res chain seq x y z
N MET A 1 -29.57 -17.58 -7.85
CA MET A 1 -28.35 -18.42 -7.77
C MET A 1 -27.33 -18.05 -8.83
N LEU A 2 -27.65 -18.11 -10.14
CA LEU A 2 -26.72 -17.75 -11.22
C LEU A 2 -26.11 -16.33 -11.10
N GLU A 3 -26.89 -15.36 -10.64
CA GLU A 3 -26.40 -13.97 -10.47
C GLU A 3 -25.37 -13.83 -9.33
N LEU A 4 -25.50 -14.62 -8.26
CA LEU A 4 -24.55 -14.63 -7.15
C LEU A 4 -23.24 -15.31 -7.56
N GLU A 5 -23.33 -16.46 -8.25
CA GLU A 5 -22.17 -17.17 -8.79
C GLU A 5 -21.39 -16.31 -9.79
N ASN A 6 -22.08 -15.57 -10.65
CA ASN A 6 -21.43 -14.64 -11.57
C ASN A 6 -20.68 -13.51 -10.82
N ILE A 7 -21.28 -12.93 -9.78
CA ILE A 7 -20.60 -11.92 -8.95
C ILE A 7 -19.34 -12.51 -8.28
N LEU A 8 -19.41 -13.74 -7.74
CA LEU A 8 -18.27 -14.38 -7.09
C LEU A 8 -17.15 -14.73 -8.08
N ASN A 9 -17.49 -15.15 -9.30
CA ASN A 9 -16.51 -15.38 -10.36
C ASN A 9 -15.80 -14.07 -10.73
N ASN A 10 -16.54 -12.98 -10.92
CA ASN A 10 -15.97 -11.66 -11.22
C ASN A 10 -15.06 -11.18 -10.08
N VAL A 11 -15.46 -11.38 -8.81
CA VAL A 11 -14.61 -11.06 -7.66
C VAL A 11 -13.31 -11.88 -7.68
N THR A 12 -13.37 -13.16 -8.05
CA THR A 12 -12.19 -14.02 -8.12
C THR A 12 -11.21 -13.54 -9.21
N GLU A 13 -11.71 -13.19 -10.39
CA GLU A 13 -10.89 -12.64 -11.49
C GLU A 13 -10.24 -11.30 -11.12
N MET A 14 -11.00 -10.43 -10.44
CA MET A 14 -10.48 -9.16 -9.94
C MET A 14 -9.41 -9.34 -8.86
N LEU A 15 -9.58 -10.30 -7.96
CA LEU A 15 -8.57 -10.62 -6.93
C LEU A 15 -7.29 -11.17 -7.56
N GLN A 16 -7.38 -11.96 -8.63
CA GLN A 16 -6.22 -12.43 -9.37
C GLN A 16 -5.46 -11.25 -10.00
N THR A 17 -6.17 -10.34 -10.67
CA THR A 17 -5.59 -9.11 -11.23
C THR A 17 -4.93 -8.26 -10.14
N LEU A 18 -5.58 -8.12 -8.98
CA LEU A 18 -5.03 -7.39 -7.84
C LEU A 18 -3.75 -8.04 -7.29
N SER A 19 -3.68 -9.37 -7.28
CA SER A 19 -2.48 -10.13 -6.90
C SER A 19 -1.29 -9.79 -7.79
N GLU A 20 -1.49 -9.78 -9.10
CA GLU A 20 -0.42 -9.47 -10.07
C GLU A 20 0.08 -8.03 -9.89
N ILE A 21 -0.82 -7.09 -9.64
CA ILE A 21 -0.49 -5.69 -9.36
C ILE A 21 0.32 -5.56 -8.06
N LEU A 22 -0.09 -6.23 -6.98
CA LEU A 22 0.63 -6.19 -5.71
C LEU A 22 2.02 -6.82 -5.78
N GLN A 23 2.18 -7.90 -6.56
CA GLN A 23 3.48 -8.52 -6.82
C GLN A 23 4.38 -7.60 -7.64
N THR A 24 3.83 -6.94 -8.67
CA THR A 24 4.56 -5.95 -9.47
C THR A 24 4.98 -4.75 -8.61
N GLU A 25 4.07 -4.25 -7.76
CA GLU A 25 4.37 -3.20 -6.78
C GLU A 25 5.52 -3.63 -5.85
N GLN A 26 5.46 -4.84 -5.29
CA GLN A 26 6.49 -5.37 -4.42
C GLN A 26 7.85 -5.45 -5.12
N GLN A 27 7.89 -5.92 -6.37
CA GLN A 27 9.13 -6.02 -7.13
C GLN A 27 9.73 -4.65 -7.44
N ILE A 28 8.91 -3.67 -7.83
CA ILE A 28 9.36 -2.30 -8.07
C ILE A 28 9.89 -1.66 -6.79
N LEU A 29 9.19 -1.89 -5.67
CA LEU A 29 9.68 -1.48 -4.36
C LEU A 29 11.05 -2.11 -4.15
N ILE A 30 11.22 -3.43 -4.16
CA ILE A 30 12.52 -4.08 -3.93
C ILE A 30 13.62 -3.56 -4.88
N ASP A 31 13.39 -3.59 -6.19
CA ASP A 31 14.42 -3.33 -7.22
C ASP A 31 14.81 -1.85 -7.32
N ASN A 32 13.95 -0.91 -6.89
CA ASN A 32 14.20 0.53 -6.88
C ASN A 32 14.54 1.16 -8.25
N LYS A 33 14.42 0.42 -9.36
CA LYS A 33 14.79 0.86 -10.72
C LYS A 33 13.65 1.58 -11.45
N LEU A 34 12.40 1.35 -11.03
CA LEU A 34 11.19 1.78 -11.75
C LEU A 34 10.23 2.59 -10.87
N ILE A 35 10.77 3.40 -9.95
CA ILE A 35 9.95 4.26 -9.05
C ILE A 35 8.95 5.12 -9.84
N ASN A 36 9.30 5.57 -11.04
CA ASN A 36 8.43 6.40 -11.87
C ASN A 36 7.12 5.71 -12.31
N GLN A 37 7.06 4.37 -12.26
CA GLN A 37 5.87 3.59 -12.60
C GLN A 37 4.96 3.32 -11.39
N LEU A 38 5.44 3.63 -10.18
CA LEU A 38 4.70 3.39 -8.94
C LEU A 38 3.36 4.17 -8.88
N PRO A 39 3.27 5.45 -9.30
CA PRO A 39 2.00 6.17 -9.31
C PRO A 39 0.94 5.50 -10.18
N ASP A 40 1.30 5.07 -11.40
CA ASP A 40 0.38 4.39 -12.31
C ASP A 40 -0.17 3.07 -11.73
N ILE A 41 0.67 2.35 -11.00
CA ILE A 41 0.31 1.09 -10.33
C ILE A 41 -0.62 1.35 -9.15
N ILE A 42 -0.37 2.40 -8.37
CA ILE A 42 -1.24 2.84 -7.28
C ILE A 42 -2.61 3.24 -7.81
N ASP A 43 -2.66 3.97 -8.93
CA ASP A 43 -3.92 4.39 -9.55
C ASP A 43 -4.74 3.17 -10.02
N ARG A 44 -4.10 2.20 -10.69
CA ARG A 44 -4.73 0.94 -11.10
C ARG A 44 -5.27 0.14 -9.90
N LYS A 45 -4.47 0.04 -8.83
CA LYS A 45 -4.88 -0.61 -7.57
C LYS A 45 -6.11 0.08 -6.97
N SER A 46 -6.12 1.41 -6.94
CA SER A 46 -7.24 2.21 -6.43
C SER A 46 -8.52 1.97 -7.22
N GLN A 47 -8.44 2.01 -8.56
CA GLN A 47 -9.58 1.75 -9.45
C GLN A 47 -10.17 0.35 -9.21
N LEU A 48 -9.33 -0.69 -9.17
CA LEU A 48 -9.79 -2.06 -8.92
C LEU A 48 -10.41 -2.23 -7.53
N LEU A 49 -9.89 -1.56 -6.50
CA LEU A 49 -10.47 -1.61 -5.16
C LEU A 49 -11.86 -0.93 -5.11
N ILE A 50 -12.07 0.15 -5.87
CA ILE A 50 -13.38 0.80 -5.98
C ILE A 50 -14.38 -0.15 -6.67
N GLU A 51 -13.99 -0.78 -7.76
CA GLU A 51 -14.82 -1.75 -8.47
C GLU A 51 -15.15 -2.97 -7.60
N LEU A 52 -14.15 -3.50 -6.86
CA LEU A 52 -14.30 -4.62 -5.95
C LEU A 52 -15.29 -4.28 -4.82
N LYS A 53 -15.18 -3.07 -4.26
CA LYS A 53 -16.13 -2.57 -3.26
C LYS A 53 -17.55 -2.51 -3.81
N LEU A 54 -17.73 -2.03 -5.04
CA LEU A 54 -19.04 -1.95 -5.68
C LEU A 54 -19.65 -3.35 -5.94
N LEU A 55 -18.82 -4.33 -6.31
CA LEU A 55 -19.25 -5.72 -6.43
C LEU A 55 -19.63 -6.33 -5.08
N ASP A 56 -18.88 -6.06 -4.01
CA ASP A 56 -19.22 -6.53 -2.68
C ASP A 56 -20.53 -5.92 -2.16
N GLU A 57 -20.76 -4.62 -2.41
CA GLU A 57 -22.05 -3.98 -2.09
C GLU A 57 -23.22 -4.62 -2.85
N LYS A 58 -23.02 -4.97 -4.13
CA LYS A 58 -24.00 -5.72 -4.92
C LYS A 58 -24.25 -7.10 -4.32
N ARG A 59 -23.19 -7.82 -3.95
CA ARG A 59 -23.27 -9.13 -3.29
C ARG A 59 -24.08 -9.05 -2.00
N VAL A 60 -23.81 -8.09 -1.13
CA VAL A 60 -24.52 -7.91 0.16
C VAL A 60 -26.01 -7.62 -0.08
N LYS A 61 -26.35 -6.74 -1.02
CA LYS A 61 -27.76 -6.46 -1.35
C LYS A 61 -28.47 -7.70 -1.88
N LEU A 62 -27.79 -8.49 -2.70
CA LEU A 62 -28.35 -9.70 -3.30
C LEU A 62 -28.50 -10.82 -2.26
N SER A 63 -27.53 -10.95 -1.35
CA SER A 63 -27.58 -11.91 -0.25
C SER A 63 -28.72 -11.58 0.73
N GLN A 64 -28.94 -10.30 1.04
CA GLN A 64 -30.10 -9.83 1.81
C GLN A 64 -31.42 -10.18 1.12
N LYS A 65 -31.55 -9.94 -0.20
CA LYS A 65 -32.77 -10.28 -0.96
C LYS A 65 -33.07 -11.77 -0.97
N LEU A 66 -32.03 -12.61 -1.01
CA LEU A 66 -32.16 -14.07 -1.01
C LEU A 66 -32.22 -14.67 0.39
N ASN A 67 -32.14 -13.86 1.46
CA ASN A 67 -31.99 -14.31 2.86
C ASN A 67 -30.83 -15.30 3.08
N MET A 68 -29.80 -15.21 2.23
CA MET A 68 -28.60 -16.05 2.30
C MET A 68 -27.45 -15.21 2.86
N GLN A 69 -26.67 -15.79 3.77
CA GLN A 69 -25.49 -15.14 4.32
C GLN A 69 -24.25 -16.03 4.11
N PRO A 70 -23.06 -15.43 3.93
CA PRO A 70 -21.81 -16.18 4.01
C PRO A 70 -21.75 -16.93 5.35
N PRO A 71 -21.29 -18.19 5.39
CA PRO A 71 -20.48 -18.88 4.38
C PRO A 71 -21.29 -19.63 3.29
N TYR A 72 -22.57 -19.31 3.10
CA TYR A 72 -23.43 -19.93 2.07
C TYR A 72 -23.53 -21.46 2.20
N SER A 73 -23.65 -21.96 3.44
CA SER A 73 -23.65 -23.40 3.79
C SER A 73 -24.69 -24.23 3.04
N GLU A 74 -25.72 -23.61 2.49
CA GLU A 74 -26.78 -24.24 1.72
C GLU A 74 -26.32 -24.73 0.34
N ASN A 75 -25.26 -24.13 -0.23
CA ASN A 75 -24.70 -24.55 -1.51
C ASN A 75 -23.18 -24.78 -1.41
N PRO A 76 -22.71 -26.03 -1.48
CA PRO A 76 -21.29 -26.36 -1.29
C PRO A 76 -20.38 -25.75 -2.35
N THR A 77 -20.85 -25.52 -3.59
CA THR A 77 -20.01 -24.91 -4.64
C THR A 77 -19.74 -23.44 -4.34
N VAL A 78 -20.79 -22.70 -4.00
CA VAL A 78 -20.72 -21.29 -3.60
C VAL A 78 -19.92 -21.11 -2.32
N ALA A 79 -20.08 -22.01 -1.35
CA ALA A 79 -19.31 -22.01 -0.11
C ALA A 79 -17.81 -22.21 -0.37
N ALA A 80 -17.44 -23.14 -1.26
CA ALA A 80 -16.05 -23.36 -1.65
C ALA A 80 -15.44 -22.16 -2.39
N GLN A 81 -16.19 -21.53 -3.30
CA GLN A 81 -15.76 -20.30 -3.98
C GLN A 81 -15.54 -19.16 -2.98
N TRP A 82 -16.48 -18.97 -2.05
CA TRP A 82 -16.36 -17.97 -0.99
C TRP A 82 -15.12 -18.21 -0.12
N GLN A 83 -14.84 -19.46 0.24
CA GLN A 83 -13.65 -19.82 1.00
C GLN A 83 -12.37 -19.40 0.23
N SER A 84 -12.27 -19.77 -1.05
CA SER A 84 -11.15 -19.37 -1.91
C SER A 84 -10.96 -17.85 -1.99
N ILE A 85 -12.05 -17.09 -2.16
CA ILE A 85 -12.04 -15.62 -2.17
C ILE A 85 -11.51 -15.08 -0.84
N THR A 86 -11.98 -15.62 0.29
CA THR A 86 -11.52 -15.15 1.62
C THR A 86 -10.05 -15.45 1.86
N ASP A 87 -9.56 -16.61 1.44
CA ASP A 87 -8.17 -17.00 1.62
C ASP A 87 -7.24 -16.18 0.70
N THR A 88 -7.65 -15.94 -0.54
CA THR A 88 -6.95 -15.04 -1.46
C THR A 88 -6.88 -13.62 -0.90
N THR A 89 -8.00 -13.10 -0.38
CA THR A 89 -8.04 -11.75 0.21
C THR A 89 -7.11 -11.63 1.42
N LYS A 90 -7.03 -12.66 2.28
CA LYS A 90 -6.08 -12.68 3.41
C LYS A 90 -4.63 -12.66 2.91
N LEU A 91 -4.31 -13.41 1.87
CA LEU A 91 -2.98 -13.42 1.27
C LEU A 91 -2.62 -12.03 0.70
N LEU A 92 -3.53 -11.39 -0.01
CA LEU A 92 -3.32 -10.02 -0.53
C LEU A 92 -3.15 -9.00 0.58
N ALA A 93 -3.89 -9.14 1.69
CA ALA A 93 -3.73 -8.27 2.85
C ALA A 93 -2.33 -8.42 3.48
N ASN A 94 -1.78 -9.63 3.52
CA ASN A 94 -0.41 -9.86 3.98
C ASN A 94 0.63 -9.22 3.05
N ILE A 95 0.52 -9.42 1.73
CA ILE A 95 1.44 -8.79 0.76
C ILE A 95 1.39 -7.27 0.86
N ASN A 96 0.20 -6.70 0.99
CA ASN A 96 0.04 -5.25 1.13
C ASN A 96 0.66 -4.72 2.44
N ARG A 97 0.59 -5.49 3.53
CA ARG A 97 1.26 -5.18 4.79
C ARG A 97 2.79 -5.23 4.62
N ASP A 98 3.30 -6.24 3.94
CA ASP A 98 4.74 -6.39 3.67
C ASP A 98 5.26 -5.23 2.80
N ASN A 99 4.51 -4.83 1.78
CA ASN A 99 4.82 -3.64 0.97
C ASN A 99 4.89 -2.37 1.84
N GLY A 100 3.96 -2.22 2.80
CA GLY A 100 3.98 -1.14 3.78
C GLY A 100 5.26 -1.11 4.63
N LEU A 101 5.72 -2.27 5.11
CA LEU A 101 6.98 -2.38 5.87
C LEU A 101 8.21 -2.01 5.04
N ILE A 102 8.24 -2.38 3.76
CA ILE A 102 9.33 -1.99 2.85
C ILE A 102 9.39 -0.47 2.70
N ILE A 103 8.23 0.18 2.52
CA ILE A 103 8.14 1.63 2.37
C ILE A 103 8.61 2.33 3.66
N GLU A 104 8.13 1.89 4.83
CA GLU A 104 8.50 2.46 6.13
C GLU A 104 10.01 2.37 6.37
N ASN A 105 10.61 1.20 6.16
CA ASN A 105 12.05 1.00 6.33
C ASN A 105 12.85 1.96 5.42
N ARG A 106 12.44 2.08 4.16
CA ARG A 106 13.10 2.98 3.21
C ARG A 106 12.96 4.45 3.58
N MET A 107 11.80 4.86 4.08
CA MET A 107 11.59 6.22 4.55
C MET A 107 12.53 6.53 5.71
N ASN A 108 12.66 5.61 6.68
CA ASN A 108 13.58 5.73 7.80
C ASN A 108 15.04 5.82 7.34
N MET A 109 15.49 4.97 6.41
CA MET A 109 16.86 5.02 5.87
C MET A 109 17.13 6.32 5.09
N THR A 110 16.14 6.80 4.35
CA THR A 110 16.24 8.06 3.59
C THR A 110 16.34 9.25 4.54
N GLU A 111 15.53 9.28 5.59
CA GLU A 111 15.58 10.32 6.62
C GLU A 111 16.94 10.34 7.35
N GLN A 112 17.45 9.18 7.75
CA GLN A 112 18.78 9.04 8.36
C GLN A 112 19.88 9.55 7.42
N SER A 113 19.81 9.21 6.13
CA SER A 113 20.77 9.66 5.12
C SER A 113 20.72 11.18 4.93
N ILE A 114 19.51 11.77 4.86
CA ILE A 114 19.32 13.21 4.78
C ILE A 114 19.89 13.91 6.03
N ASN A 115 19.62 13.37 7.23
CA ASN A 115 20.13 13.93 8.49
C ASN A 115 21.65 13.86 8.57
N TYR A 116 22.25 12.75 8.13
CA TYR A 116 23.70 12.61 8.03
C TYR A 116 24.31 13.64 7.07
N LEU A 117 23.75 13.81 5.87
CA LEU A 117 24.21 14.82 4.90
C LEU A 117 24.04 16.25 5.41
N LYS A 118 22.94 16.55 6.11
CA LYS A 118 22.73 17.86 6.76
C LYS A 118 23.81 18.15 7.81
N ASN A 119 24.16 17.16 8.62
CA ASN A 119 25.18 17.30 9.66
C ASN A 119 26.57 17.57 9.07
N LEU A 120 26.91 16.99 7.91
CA LEU A 120 28.18 17.24 7.20
C LEU A 120 28.26 18.63 6.57
N ASN A 121 27.13 19.17 6.10
CA ASN A 121 27.06 20.47 5.43
C ASN A 121 26.94 21.66 6.39
N ASN A 122 26.97 21.44 7.70
CA ASN A 122 27.10 22.53 8.67
C ASN A 122 28.58 22.98 8.74
N PRO A 123 28.92 24.21 8.32
CA PRO A 123 30.29 24.69 8.44
C PRO A 123 30.67 24.77 9.92
N ALA A 124 31.68 23.99 10.32
CA ALA A 124 32.29 24.14 11.63
C ALA A 124 33.04 25.47 11.66
N VAL A 125 32.42 26.51 12.23
CA VAL A 125 33.10 27.79 12.47
C VAL A 125 34.01 27.59 13.68
N TYR A 126 35.32 27.66 13.44
CA TYR A 126 36.31 27.64 14.51
C TYR A 126 36.38 29.03 15.14
N THR A 127 36.12 29.13 16.44
CA THR A 127 36.36 30.36 17.19
C THR A 127 37.85 30.60 17.37
N ASN A 128 38.25 31.85 17.69
CA ASN A 128 39.64 32.23 17.99
C ASN A 128 40.31 31.36 19.09
N ASN A 129 39.51 30.64 19.88
CA ASN A 129 39.95 29.76 20.96
C ASN A 129 40.12 28.29 20.51
N GLY A 130 39.93 27.97 19.22
CA GLY A 130 40.10 26.62 18.66
C GLY A 130 38.93 25.66 18.86
N TYR A 131 37.85 26.08 19.52
CA TYR A 131 36.65 25.26 19.71
C TYR A 131 35.70 25.39 18.51
N GLN A 132 35.18 24.25 18.04
CA GLN A 132 34.11 24.19 17.03
C GLN A 132 32.80 24.67 17.64
N GLN A 133 32.20 25.72 17.07
CA GLN A 133 30.84 26.13 17.40
C GLN A 133 29.92 25.66 16.26
N THR A 134 28.94 24.82 16.57
CA THR A 134 27.82 24.57 15.66
C THR A 134 26.95 25.83 15.65
N GLU A 135 27.19 26.76 14.73
CA GLU A 135 26.33 27.93 14.57
C GLU A 135 24.94 27.47 14.10
N VAL A 136 23.96 27.52 15.00
CA VAL A 136 22.57 27.72 14.58
C VAL A 136 22.51 29.15 14.07
N ILE A 137 22.59 29.34 12.74
CA ILE A 137 22.55 30.65 12.10
C ILE A 137 21.18 31.30 12.43
N SER A 138 21.12 32.00 13.56
CA SER A 138 19.99 32.85 13.94
C SER A 138 20.15 34.15 13.18
N SER A 139 19.40 34.30 12.09
CA SER A 139 19.33 35.48 11.24
C SER A 139 18.74 36.70 11.98
N LYS A 140 19.46 37.25 12.96
CA LYS A 140 19.18 38.60 13.45
C LYS A 140 19.86 39.59 12.53
N ARG A 141 19.07 40.10 11.57
CA ARG A 141 19.37 41.28 10.75
C ARG A 141 20.10 42.34 11.58
N ALA A 142 21.33 42.65 11.21
CA ALA A 142 21.97 43.90 11.61
C ALA A 142 21.21 45.05 10.92
N LYS A 143 20.45 45.82 11.70
CA LYS A 143 19.98 47.14 11.27
C LYS A 143 21.19 48.06 11.25
N VAL A 144 21.52 48.57 10.06
CA VAL A 144 22.36 49.76 9.86
C VAL A 144 21.55 50.99 10.26
#